data_AF-A0A1X7TYQ5-F1
#
_entry.id   AF-A0A1X7TYQ5-F1
#
_cell.length_a   1.000
_cell.length_b   1.000
_cell.length_c   1.000
_cell.angle_alpha   90.00
_cell.angle_beta   90.00
_cell.angle_gamma   90.00
#
_symmetry.space_group_name_H-M   'P 1'
#
loop_
_entity.id
_entity.type
_entity.pdbx_description
1 polymer ?
#
loop_
_entity_poly.entity_id
_entity_poly.type
_entity_poly.pdbx_seq_one_letter_code
_entity_poly.pdbx_strand_id
1 'polypeptide(L)'
;LDKIITQQSGFLTKINYGDVIMANRGFNVSDDIATIGAHLVIPGFTKGKKQFSGMKVETSRQMSRVRIHVERVIGQLKKKHKILQTTLPINLIKRKSDKDITTIDKIVT
;
A
#
# COMPACT_ATOMS: atom_id res chain seq x y z
N LEU A 1 8.52 9.82 -1.53
CA LEU A 1 7.19 9.99 -2.13
C LEU A 1 6.14 9.18 -1.37
N ASP A 2 6.33 7.87 -1.23
CA ASP A 2 5.38 6.97 -0.56
C ASP A 2 4.94 7.39 0.86
N LYS A 3 5.89 7.84 1.70
CA LYS A 3 5.58 8.36 3.04
C LYS A 3 4.63 9.57 2.97
N ILE A 4 4.93 10.53 2.11
CA ILE A 4 4.12 11.74 1.93
C ILE A 4 2.71 11.38 1.44
N ILE A 5 2.61 10.48 0.46
CA ILE A 5 1.31 10.00 -0.02
C ILE A 5 0.53 9.32 1.11
N THR A 6 1.20 8.51 1.92
CA THR A 6 0.54 7.82 3.06
C THR A 6 -0.02 8.83 4.06
N GLN A 7 0.77 9.86 4.39
CA GLN A 7 0.37 10.93 5.31
C GLN A 7 -0.78 11.77 4.75
N GLN A 8 -0.80 12.04 3.43
CA GLN A 8 -1.79 12.91 2.78
C GLN A 8 -3.05 12.20 2.29
N SER A 9 -3.00 10.88 2.07
CA SER A 9 -4.11 10.09 1.48
C SER A 9 -5.26 9.83 2.46
N GLY A 10 -5.14 10.24 3.73
CA GLY A 10 -6.09 9.86 4.77
C GLY A 10 -6.03 8.37 5.13
N PHE A 11 -4.94 7.68 4.79
CA PHE A 11 -4.75 6.28 5.19
C PHE A 11 -4.58 6.17 6.72
N LEU A 12 -3.75 7.04 7.32
CA LEU A 12 -3.44 7.00 8.74
C LEU A 12 -4.67 7.22 9.64
N THR A 13 -5.67 7.97 9.17
CA THR A 13 -6.91 8.20 9.94
C THR A 13 -7.81 6.98 10.02
N LYS A 14 -7.52 5.92 9.25
CA LYS A 14 -8.25 4.65 9.25
C LYS A 14 -7.61 3.59 10.14
N ILE A 15 -6.44 3.88 10.70
CA ILE A 15 -5.69 2.97 11.57
C ILE A 15 -6.16 3.18 13.00
N ASN A 16 -6.43 2.09 13.69
CA ASN A 16 -6.77 2.09 15.11
C ASN A 16 -5.58 1.60 15.95
N TYR A 17 -5.62 1.95 17.24
CA TYR A 17 -4.67 1.43 18.22
C TYR A 17 -4.66 -0.12 18.21
N GLY A 18 -3.47 -0.72 18.18
CA GLY A 18 -3.29 -2.17 18.15
C GLY A 18 -3.38 -2.81 16.77
N ASP A 19 -3.73 -2.07 15.71
CA ASP A 19 -3.78 -2.62 14.35
C ASP A 19 -2.40 -3.11 13.88
N VAL A 20 -2.39 -4.15 13.05
CA VAL A 20 -1.18 -4.67 12.41
C VAL A 20 -1.16 -4.25 10.95
N ILE A 21 -0.22 -3.38 10.60
CA ILE A 21 -0.06 -2.84 9.25
C ILE A 21 1.08 -3.57 8.54
N MET A 22 0.79 -4.17 7.37
CA MET A 22 1.80 -4.81 6.55
C MET A 22 2.35 -3.83 5.52
N ALA A 23 3.68 -3.71 5.42
CA ALA A 23 4.31 -2.90 4.37
C ALA A 23 5.46 -3.64 3.67
N ASN A 24 5.73 -3.22 2.42
CA ASN A 24 6.90 -3.68 1.69
C ASN A 24 8.18 -3.11 2.29
N ARG A 25 9.30 -3.81 2.06
CA ARG A 25 10.62 -3.32 2.47
C ARG A 25 10.92 -1.98 1.81
N GLY A 26 11.51 -1.06 2.58
CA GLY A 26 11.85 0.28 2.12
C GLY A 26 10.73 1.31 2.30
N PHE A 27 9.55 0.87 2.75
CA PHE A 27 8.43 1.75 3.07
C PHE A 27 8.61 2.35 4.48
N ASN A 28 9.10 3.59 4.55
CA ASN A 28 9.46 4.25 5.79
C ASN A 28 8.27 5.03 6.40
N VAL A 29 7.39 4.32 7.12
CA VAL A 29 6.23 4.90 7.84
C VAL A 29 6.10 4.38 9.27
N SER A 30 7.18 3.79 9.82
CA SER A 30 7.17 3.23 11.17
C SER A 30 6.73 4.23 12.22
N ASP A 31 7.25 5.46 12.13
CA ASP A 31 7.03 6.49 13.14
C ASP A 31 5.57 6.98 13.12
N ASP A 32 5.00 7.12 11.92
CA ASP A 32 3.61 7.53 11.72
C ASP A 32 2.65 6.48 12.32
N ILE A 33 2.93 5.20 12.08
CA ILE A 33 2.14 4.07 12.59
C ILE A 33 2.31 3.92 14.11
N ALA A 34 3.54 4.07 14.61
CA ALA A 34 3.84 3.95 16.03
C ALA A 34 3.16 5.05 16.87
N THR A 35 3.00 6.26 16.30
CA THR A 35 2.30 7.38 16.96
C THR A 35 0.83 7.05 17.25
N ILE A 36 0.21 6.17 16.45
CA ILE A 36 -1.18 5.70 16.64
C ILE A 36 -1.25 4.52 17.62
N GLY A 37 -0.10 3.94 17.98
CA GLY A 37 -0.01 2.70 18.76
C GLY A 37 -0.33 1.44 17.96
N ALA A 38 -0.15 1.49 16.63
CA ALA A 38 -0.26 0.34 15.75
C ALA A 38 1.12 -0.30 15.49
N HIS A 39 1.12 -1.51 14.94
CA HIS A 39 2.32 -2.31 14.70
C HIS A 39 2.62 -2.48 13.21
N LEU A 40 3.78 -2.02 12.77
CA LEU A 40 4.26 -2.25 11.40
C LEU A 40 4.94 -3.62 11.29
N VAL A 41 4.47 -4.46 10.38
CA VAL A 41 5.10 -5.73 10.03
C VAL A 41 5.62 -5.69 8.59
N ILE A 42 6.92 -5.93 8.45
CA ILE A 42 7.56 -6.12 7.15
C ILE A 42 7.80 -7.63 6.99
N PRO A 43 7.12 -8.32 6.05
CA PRO A 43 7.32 -9.75 5.83
C PRO A 43 8.80 -10.06 5.60
N GLY A 44 9.35 -10.98 6.40
CA GLY A 44 10.78 -11.32 6.37
C GLY A 44 11.19 -12.02 5.08
N PHE A 45 12.34 -11.63 4.53
CA PHE A 45 13.05 -12.42 3.52
C PHE A 45 14.05 -13.37 4.20
N THR A 46 14.17 -14.57 3.66
CA THR A 46 15.09 -15.63 4.10
C THR A 46 16.57 -15.37 3.82
N LYS A 47 16.95 -14.21 3.24
CA LYS A 47 18.34 -13.94 2.87
C LYS A 47 19.23 -13.69 4.10
N GLY A 48 20.07 -14.68 4.43
CA GLY A 48 21.20 -14.52 5.36
C GLY A 48 21.08 -15.21 6.72
N LYS A 49 20.00 -15.95 7.01
CA LYS A 49 19.88 -16.75 8.25
C LYS A 49 19.86 -18.24 7.92
N LYS A 50 20.82 -19.00 8.44
CA LYS A 50 20.95 -20.46 8.22
C LYS A 50 19.71 -21.24 8.69
N GLN A 51 19.04 -20.80 9.76
CA GLN A 51 17.80 -21.39 10.29
C GLN A 51 17.01 -20.34 11.10
N PHE A 52 15.68 -20.39 11.02
CA PHE A 52 14.78 -19.67 11.94
C PHE A 52 14.31 -20.65 13.03
N SER A 53 13.98 -20.14 14.22
CA SER A 53 13.24 -20.96 15.20
C SER A 53 11.86 -21.32 14.64
N GLY A 54 11.32 -22.50 14.99
CA GLY A 54 10.04 -22.99 14.45
C GLY A 54 8.89 -21.98 14.58
N MET A 55 8.84 -21.24 15.68
CA MET A 55 7.86 -20.17 15.92
C MET A 55 7.98 -18.99 14.93
N LYS A 56 9.21 -18.58 14.59
CA LYS A 56 9.46 -17.52 13.60
C LYS A 56 9.15 -17.99 12.18
N VAL A 57 9.37 -19.27 11.88
CA VAL A 57 8.98 -19.86 10.59
C VAL A 57 7.47 -19.82 10.42
N GLU A 58 6.69 -20.23 11.42
CA GLU A 58 5.24 -20.25 11.29
C GLU A 58 4.65 -18.84 11.18
N THR A 59 5.15 -17.90 11.99
CA THR A 59 4.75 -16.48 11.89
C THR A 59 5.05 -15.92 10.49
N SER A 60 6.24 -16.19 9.96
CA SER A 60 6.60 -15.76 8.60
C SER A 60 5.72 -16.43 7.53
N ARG A 61 5.36 -17.69 7.71
CA ARG A 61 4.48 -18.44 6.80
C ARG A 61 3.07 -17.83 6.80
N GLN A 62 2.55 -17.48 7.97
CA GLN A 62 1.26 -16.80 8.09
C GLN A 62 1.27 -15.44 7.39
N MET A 63 2.31 -14.62 7.61
CA MET A 63 2.42 -13.32 6.94
C MET A 63 2.57 -13.45 5.42
N SER A 64 3.31 -14.44 4.93
CA SER A 64 3.41 -14.73 3.49
C SER A 64 2.06 -15.14 2.89
N ARG A 65 1.25 -15.93 3.60
CA ARG A 65 -0.12 -16.29 3.16
C ARG A 65 -0.99 -15.05 3.04
N VAL A 66 -0.96 -14.15 4.01
CA VAL A 66 -1.73 -12.90 3.97
C VAL A 66 -1.25 -12.02 2.80
N ARG A 67 0.07 -11.89 2.61
CA ARG A 67 0.67 -11.14 1.50
C ARG A 67 0.17 -11.60 0.13
N ILE A 68 0.05 -12.90 -0.09
CA ILE A 68 -0.50 -13.47 -1.34
C ILE A 68 -1.93 -12.96 -1.60
N HIS A 69 -2.77 -12.87 -0.56
CA HIS A 69 -4.14 -12.37 -0.72
C HIS A 69 -4.15 -10.88 -1.06
N VAL A 70 -3.33 -10.08 -0.37
CA VAL A 70 -3.18 -8.64 -0.65
C VAL A 70 -2.73 -8.41 -2.10
N GLU A 71 -1.71 -9.14 -2.58
CA GLU A 71 -1.22 -9.03 -3.95
C GLU A 71 -2.28 -9.44 -5.00
N ARG A 72 -3.09 -10.47 -4.72
CA ARG A 72 -4.21 -10.84 -5.58
C ARG A 72 -5.26 -9.75 -5.67
N VAL A 73 -5.62 -9.12 -4.55
CA VAL A 73 -6.59 -8.00 -4.55
C VAL A 73 -6.04 -6.82 -5.33
N ILE A 74 -4.77 -6.43 -5.10
CA ILE A 74 -4.11 -5.36 -5.89
C ILE A 74 -4.11 -5.71 -7.38
N GLY A 75 -3.79 -6.95 -7.74
CA GLY A 75 -3.83 -7.43 -9.12
C GLY A 75 -5.24 -7.35 -9.73
N GLN A 76 -6.28 -7.69 -8.96
CA GLN A 76 -7.67 -7.55 -9.40
C GLN A 76 -8.07 -6.09 -9.61
N LEU A 77 -7.69 -5.19 -8.70
CA LEU A 77 -7.94 -3.75 -8.86
C LEU A 77 -7.28 -3.22 -10.14
N LYS A 78 -6.02 -3.57 -10.37
CA LYS A 78 -5.32 -3.22 -11.62
C LYS A 78 -6.06 -3.74 -12.86
N LYS A 79 -6.54 -4.99 -12.85
CA LYS A 79 -7.29 -5.59 -13.97
C LYS A 79 -8.68 -5.00 -14.18
N LYS A 80 -9.34 -4.54 -13.12
CA LYS A 80 -10.69 -3.96 -13.19
C LYS A 80 -10.67 -2.53 -13.71
N HIS A 81 -9.68 -1.73 -13.32
CA HIS A 81 -9.65 -0.30 -13.60
C HIS A 81 -8.63 0.03 -14.71
N LYS A 82 -9.13 0.38 -15.91
CA LYS A 82 -8.28 0.71 -17.08
C LYS A 82 -7.25 1.82 -16.80
N ILE A 83 -7.59 2.78 -15.94
CA ILE A 83 -6.69 3.85 -15.51
C ILE A 83 -5.38 3.33 -14.87
N LEU A 84 -5.40 2.13 -14.28
CA LEU A 84 -4.23 1.50 -13.67
C LEU A 84 -3.44 0.61 -14.65
N GLN A 85 -3.90 0.45 -15.89
CA GLN A 85 -3.31 -0.47 -16.88
C GLN A 85 -2.58 0.25 -18.01
N THR A 86 -3.05 1.44 -18.39
CA THR A 86 -2.58 2.15 -19.57
C THR A 86 -2.04 3.51 -19.21
N THR A 87 -1.01 3.96 -19.94
CA THR A 87 -0.61 5.37 -19.92
C THR A 87 -1.79 6.22 -20.34
N LEU A 88 -2.20 7.15 -19.48
CA LEU A 88 -3.26 8.08 -19.81
C LEU A 88 -2.78 9.04 -20.89
N PRO A 89 -3.53 9.23 -21.98
CA PRO A 89 -3.16 10.18 -23.01
C PRO A 89 -3.17 11.61 -22.42
N ILE A 90 -2.20 12.42 -22.85
CA ILE A 90 -1.92 13.73 -22.25
C ILE A 90 -3.08 14.72 -22.38
N ASN A 91 -3.97 14.51 -23.36
CA ASN A 91 -5.19 15.30 -23.55
C ASN A 91 -6.23 15.10 -22.44
N LEU A 92 -6.07 14.10 -21.55
CA LEU A 92 -6.89 13.93 -20.35
C LEU A 92 -6.36 14.73 -19.15
N ILE A 93 -5.14 15.26 -19.22
CA ILE A 93 -4.51 16.05 -18.16
C ILE A 93 -4.76 17.53 -18.44
N LYS A 94 -5.37 18.24 -17.48
CA LYS A 94 -5.62 19.68 -17.61
C LYS A 94 -4.39 20.51 -17.30
N ARG A 95 -4.29 21.66 -17.97
CA ARG A 95 -3.38 22.74 -17.57
C ARG A 95 -4.06 23.56 -16.49
N LYS A 96 -3.24 24.21 -15.64
CA LYS A 96 -3.71 25.06 -14.54
C LYS A 96 -4.67 26.19 -14.98
N SER A 97 -4.70 26.53 -16.27
CA SER A 97 -5.57 27.53 -16.89
C SER A 97 -6.98 27.06 -17.24
N ASP A 98 -7.25 25.75 -17.24
CA ASP A 98 -8.46 25.20 -17.84
C ASP A 98 -9.61 25.15 -16.81
N LYS A 99 -10.74 25.81 -17.08
CA LYS A 99 -11.81 26.08 -16.09
C LYS A 99 -12.80 24.93 -15.80
N ASP A 100 -13.00 23.98 -16.73
CA ASP A 100 -13.90 22.81 -16.52
C ASP A 100 -13.31 21.67 -15.68
N ILE A 101 -14.17 20.83 -15.08
CA ILE A 101 -13.77 19.63 -14.31
C ILE A 101 -13.29 18.54 -15.28
N THR A 102 -12.15 17.88 -15.01
CA THR A 102 -11.68 16.81 -15.92
C THR A 102 -12.52 15.55 -15.82
N THR A 103 -12.59 14.79 -16.91
CA THR A 103 -13.25 13.47 -16.92
C THR A 103 -12.55 12.49 -15.98
N ILE A 104 -11.25 12.67 -15.69
CA ILE A 104 -10.52 11.83 -14.70
C ILE A 104 -11.08 12.04 -13.30
N ASP A 105 -11.41 13.28 -12.92
CA ASP A 105 -11.96 13.60 -11.59
C ASP A 105 -13.34 12.94 -11.37
N LYS A 106 -14.08 12.67 -12.46
CA LYS A 106 -15.43 12.05 -12.42
C LYS A 106 -15.44 10.52 -12.31
N ILE A 107 -14.27 9.85 -12.33
CA ILE A 107 -14.20 8.38 -12.30
C ILE A 107 -14.34 7.83 -10.85
N VAL A 108 -14.31 8.68 -9.84
CA VAL A 108 -14.42 8.32 -8.41
C VAL A 108 -15.78 8.75 -7.81
N THR A 109 -16.84 8.80 -8.63
CA THR A 109 -18.23 8.94 -8.16
C THR A 109 -19.04 7.74 -8.62
#